data_AF-A0AA37PNI3-F1
#
_entry.id   AF-A0AA37PNI3-F1
#
_cell.length_a   1.000
_cell.length_b   1.000
_cell.length_c   1.000
_cell.angle_alpha   90.00
_cell.angle_beta   90.00
_cell.angle_gamma   90.00
#
_symmetry.space_group_name_H-M   'P 1'
#
loop_
_entity.id
_entity.type
_entity.pdbx_description
1 polymer ?
#
loop_
_entity_poly.entity_id
_entity_poly.type
_entity_poly.pdbx_seq_one_letter_code
_entity_poly.pdbx_strand_id
1 'polypeptide(L)'
;MKGAPPSGDTKSRSAILLALMAAAPLALVAAACGSPSPASTAGSVAPAPSKVELSETGSTLLYPLFSEWGPAYHQKFPNVTVTTQGSGSGAGISQAATGAVNIGASDAYLSPGDMAAHRGLMNIALAISAQQVNYNLPGVHQHLRLNGKVLAAMYRGTIKTWHDPRIAAINPGLQLPDTPVVPLHRSDGSGSTFQFTQYLSKQDPDGWGRSPGFGTTVDFPAVPGALGENGDGAMVTGCAANPGCVAYTSVGSLDAADQQGLGEAKLGNASGQYLLPKAKTIRAAATDFASTTPANQAISLINGPAADGYPIINYEYAIVNSTQTDGATAQTLRAFLRWAVTEGSALTFLDNMHFQPLPDSVVQMSVAQIANISG
;
A
#
# COMPACT_ATOMS: atom_id res chain seq x y z
N MET A 1 -35.37 -43.39 -75.18
CA MET A 1 -36.70 -43.89 -75.60
C MET A 1 -37.36 -44.55 -74.39
N LYS A 2 -38.60 -44.14 -74.08
CA LYS A 2 -39.73 -44.93 -73.53
C LYS A 2 -39.41 -45.96 -72.42
N GLY A 3 -40.03 -45.99 -71.25
CA GLY A 3 -41.35 -45.53 -70.83
C GLY A 3 -41.65 -46.05 -69.42
N ALA A 4 -42.80 -45.64 -68.90
CA ALA A 4 -43.29 -45.75 -67.52
C ALA A 4 -43.54 -47.19 -67.00
N PRO A 5 -43.90 -47.37 -65.70
CA PRO A 5 -43.93 -48.63 -64.93
C PRO A 5 -45.25 -49.39 -65.11
N PRO A 6 -45.49 -50.57 -64.45
CA PRO A 6 -46.34 -50.55 -63.25
C PRO A 6 -46.25 -51.73 -62.22
N SER A 7 -46.91 -51.51 -61.08
CA SER A 7 -47.86 -52.39 -60.34
C SER A 7 -47.40 -53.63 -59.54
N GLY A 8 -47.98 -53.73 -58.32
CA GLY A 8 -48.39 -55.00 -57.68
C GLY A 8 -47.95 -55.15 -56.22
N ASP A 9 -48.60 -54.49 -55.25
CA ASP A 9 -49.63 -55.06 -54.35
C ASP A 9 -49.28 -56.37 -53.61
N THR A 10 -49.16 -56.35 -52.27
CA THR A 10 -50.15 -56.96 -51.34
C THR A 10 -49.82 -56.80 -49.85
N LYS A 11 -50.72 -56.08 -49.15
CA LYS A 11 -51.39 -56.38 -47.85
C LYS A 11 -50.59 -57.10 -46.74
N SER A 12 -50.59 -56.53 -45.52
CA SER A 12 -51.56 -56.91 -44.47
C SER A 12 -51.23 -56.35 -43.06
N ARG A 13 -52.21 -55.60 -42.52
CA ARG A 13 -52.70 -55.54 -41.12
C ARG A 13 -51.85 -54.88 -40.01
N SER A 14 -52.26 -53.64 -39.72
CA SER A 14 -52.85 -53.19 -38.44
C SER A 14 -52.21 -53.62 -37.12
N ALA A 15 -51.62 -52.67 -36.40
CA ALA A 15 -52.20 -52.20 -35.13
C ALA A 15 -51.57 -50.86 -34.73
N ILE A 16 -52.46 -49.89 -34.51
CA ILE A 16 -52.20 -48.56 -33.97
C ILE A 16 -51.96 -48.71 -32.46
N LEU A 17 -50.88 -48.13 -31.96
CA LEU A 17 -50.89 -47.49 -30.64
C LEU A 17 -50.00 -46.25 -30.67
N LEU A 18 -50.68 -45.11 -30.68
CA LEU A 18 -50.16 -43.77 -30.47
C LEU A 18 -49.68 -43.65 -29.02
N ALA A 19 -48.41 -43.28 -28.82
CA ALA A 19 -48.01 -42.49 -27.66
C ALA A 19 -46.87 -41.56 -28.11
N LEU A 20 -47.19 -40.27 -28.12
CA LEU A 20 -46.39 -39.14 -28.58
C LEU A 20 -45.28 -38.77 -27.57
N MET A 21 -44.12 -38.40 -28.15
CA MET A 21 -43.21 -37.31 -27.77
C MET A 21 -42.40 -37.47 -26.46
N ALA A 22 -41.10 -37.12 -26.38
CA ALA A 22 -40.38 -36.07 -27.10
C ALA A 22 -38.88 -36.42 -27.29
N ALA A 23 -38.31 -35.83 -28.34
CA ALA A 23 -36.96 -36.02 -28.84
C ALA A 23 -35.88 -35.32 -27.99
N ALA A 24 -34.72 -35.98 -27.86
CA ALA A 24 -33.46 -35.35 -27.47
C ALA A 24 -32.43 -35.56 -28.59
N PRO A 25 -31.83 -34.51 -29.17
CA PRO A 25 -30.67 -34.68 -30.03
C PRO A 25 -29.37 -34.65 -29.21
N LEU A 26 -28.60 -35.72 -29.43
CA LEU A 26 -27.18 -35.90 -29.21
C LEU A 26 -26.37 -34.66 -29.68
N ALA A 27 -25.45 -34.18 -28.84
CA ALA A 27 -24.36 -33.30 -29.26
C ALA A 27 -23.03 -33.75 -28.64
N LEU A 28 -22.02 -33.80 -29.51
CA LEU A 28 -20.69 -34.38 -29.40
C LEU A 28 -19.89 -33.92 -28.16
N VAL A 29 -19.23 -34.88 -27.49
CA VAL A 29 -18.14 -34.63 -26.54
C VAL A 29 -16.83 -34.53 -27.32
N ALA A 30 -16.30 -33.31 -27.48
CA ALA A 30 -14.93 -33.08 -27.88
C ALA A 30 -14.04 -33.10 -26.62
N ALA A 31 -13.21 -34.14 -26.50
CA ALA A 31 -12.15 -34.20 -25.50
C ALA A 31 -11.02 -33.23 -25.91
N ALA A 32 -10.92 -32.10 -25.22
CA ALA A 32 -9.74 -31.25 -25.25
C ALA A 32 -8.90 -31.51 -24.00
N CYS A 33 -7.73 -32.10 -24.20
CA CYS A 33 -6.69 -32.22 -23.19
C CYS A 33 -6.17 -30.83 -22.83
N GLY A 34 -6.64 -30.29 -21.70
CA GLY A 34 -6.05 -29.13 -21.04
C GLY A 34 -5.44 -29.59 -19.72
N SER A 35 -4.12 -29.49 -19.59
CA SER A 35 -3.40 -29.73 -18.35
C SER A 35 -3.96 -28.84 -17.23
N PRO A 36 -4.34 -29.37 -16.05
CA PRO A 36 -4.70 -28.51 -14.93
C PRO A 36 -3.40 -27.96 -14.33
N SER A 37 -3.11 -26.69 -14.59
CA SER A 37 -2.29 -25.92 -13.66
C SER A 37 -3.08 -25.81 -12.35
N PRO A 38 -2.53 -26.20 -11.19
CA PRO A 38 -3.20 -25.95 -9.92
C PRO A 38 -2.99 -24.46 -9.58
N ALA A 39 -3.83 -23.59 -10.13
CA ALA A 39 -4.17 -22.36 -9.42
C ALA A 39 -4.95 -22.80 -8.18
N SER A 40 -4.28 -22.83 -7.02
CA SER A 40 -4.95 -23.04 -5.75
C SER A 40 -5.94 -21.89 -5.54
N THR A 41 -7.18 -22.08 -5.95
CA THR A 41 -8.34 -21.30 -5.51
C THR A 41 -8.54 -21.58 -4.03
N ALA A 42 -7.71 -20.95 -3.19
CA ALA A 42 -7.92 -20.90 -1.78
C ALA A 42 -9.28 -20.20 -1.56
N GLY A 43 -10.28 -20.96 -1.10
CA GLY A 43 -11.68 -20.54 -1.04
C GLY A 43 -11.90 -19.18 -0.37
N SER A 44 -12.96 -18.49 -0.76
CA SER A 44 -13.41 -17.27 -0.08
C SER A 44 -13.80 -17.61 1.36
N VAL A 45 -13.25 -16.89 2.34
CA VAL A 45 -13.66 -17.01 3.74
C VAL A 45 -14.76 -15.99 3.97
N ALA A 46 -16.00 -16.45 4.19
CA ALA A 46 -17.10 -15.58 4.55
C ALA A 46 -16.96 -15.12 6.02
N PRO A 47 -17.37 -13.87 6.35
CA PRO A 47 -17.41 -13.41 7.73
C PRO A 47 -18.42 -14.21 8.56
N ALA A 48 -18.39 -14.03 9.88
CA ALA A 48 -19.40 -14.63 10.76
C ALA A 48 -20.80 -14.10 10.40
N PRO A 49 -21.90 -14.87 10.57
CA PRO A 49 -23.25 -14.43 10.23
C PRO A 49 -23.83 -13.41 11.23
N SER A 50 -23.24 -13.30 12.43
CA SER A 50 -23.61 -12.30 13.44
C SER A 50 -23.16 -10.90 13.02
N LYS A 51 -23.73 -9.88 13.67
CA LYS A 51 -23.21 -8.52 13.53
C LYS A 51 -21.83 -8.44 14.18
N VAL A 52 -20.85 -7.91 13.46
CA VAL A 52 -19.49 -7.70 13.95
C VAL A 52 -19.03 -6.30 13.53
N GLU A 53 -18.45 -5.57 14.47
CA GLU A 53 -17.76 -4.32 14.20
C GLU A 53 -16.26 -4.55 14.29
N LEU A 54 -15.52 -4.11 13.27
CA LEU A 54 -14.07 -4.06 13.27
C LEU A 54 -13.65 -2.60 13.41
N SER A 55 -12.99 -2.27 14.51
CA SER A 55 -12.42 -0.94 14.69
C SER A 55 -11.00 -0.88 14.14
N GLU A 56 -10.72 0.20 13.41
CA GLU A 56 -9.43 0.53 12.83
C GLU A 56 -9.01 1.94 13.22
N THR A 57 -7.71 2.10 13.53
CA THR A 57 -7.09 3.42 13.57
C THR A 57 -5.60 3.35 13.26
N GLY A 58 -5.01 4.44 12.79
CA GLY A 58 -3.57 4.57 12.69
C GLY A 58 -3.15 5.42 11.51
N SER A 59 -2.34 4.85 10.62
CA SER A 59 -1.75 5.54 9.47
C SER A 59 -2.72 6.51 8.77
N THR A 60 -2.33 7.79 8.74
CA THR A 60 -3.02 8.81 7.95
C THR A 60 -2.81 8.61 6.44
N LEU A 61 -1.78 7.86 6.05
CA LEU A 61 -1.50 7.51 4.66
C LEU A 61 -2.47 6.41 4.20
N LEU A 62 -2.73 5.40 5.03
CA LEU A 62 -3.61 4.27 4.69
C LEU A 62 -5.10 4.56 4.93
N TYR A 63 -5.41 5.54 5.77
CA TYR A 63 -6.78 5.94 6.13
C TYR A 63 -7.72 6.16 4.93
N PRO A 64 -7.33 6.84 3.84
CA PRO A 64 -8.20 6.98 2.66
C PRO A 64 -8.58 5.64 2.03
N LEU A 65 -7.66 4.67 1.98
CA LEU A 65 -7.94 3.35 1.43
C LEU A 65 -8.88 2.55 2.35
N PHE A 66 -8.70 2.62 3.67
CA PHE A 66 -9.66 2.04 4.62
C PHE A 66 -11.05 2.68 4.52
N SER A 67 -11.12 3.98 4.23
CA SER A 67 -12.36 4.72 4.04
C SER A 67 -13.14 4.28 2.79
N GLU A 68 -12.47 3.68 1.80
CA GLU A 68 -13.10 3.04 0.64
C GLU A 68 -13.41 1.55 0.91
N TRP A 69 -12.48 0.85 1.55
CA TRP A 69 -12.63 -0.58 1.86
C TRP A 69 -13.77 -0.87 2.83
N GLY A 70 -13.96 -0.06 3.87
CA GLY A 70 -15.00 -0.25 4.87
C GLY A 70 -16.41 -0.28 4.26
N PRO A 71 -16.83 0.79 3.54
CA PRO A 71 -18.11 0.83 2.83
C PRO A 71 -18.26 -0.27 1.77
N ALA A 72 -17.22 -0.54 0.99
CA ALA A 72 -17.26 -1.58 -0.03
C ALA A 72 -17.47 -2.98 0.58
N TYR A 73 -16.79 -3.27 1.69
CA TYR A 73 -16.95 -4.54 2.39
C TYR A 73 -18.32 -4.64 3.08
N HIS A 74 -18.81 -3.55 3.68
CA HIS A 74 -20.15 -3.48 4.27
C HIS A 74 -21.24 -3.71 3.22
N GLN A 75 -21.11 -3.14 2.02
CA GLN A 75 -22.05 -3.38 0.92
C GLN A 75 -22.13 -4.86 0.55
N LYS A 76 -20.99 -5.57 0.59
CA LYS A 76 -20.91 -7.01 0.31
C LYS A 76 -21.44 -7.86 1.48
N PHE A 77 -21.19 -7.42 2.72
CA PHE A 77 -21.56 -8.11 3.95
C PHE A 77 -22.22 -7.12 4.93
N PRO A 78 -23.54 -6.88 4.82
CA PRO A 78 -24.23 -5.85 5.60
C PRO A 78 -24.23 -6.06 7.13
N ASN A 79 -23.81 -7.22 7.60
CA ASN A 79 -23.64 -7.53 9.01
C ASN A 79 -22.25 -7.15 9.56
N VAL A 80 -21.32 -6.69 8.71
CA VAL A 80 -19.98 -6.26 9.12
C VAL A 80 -19.85 -4.76 8.96
N THR A 81 -19.45 -4.06 10.03
CA THR A 81 -19.10 -2.64 9.99
C THR A 81 -17.60 -2.51 10.21
N VAL A 82 -16.94 -1.66 9.42
CA VAL A 82 -15.54 -1.27 9.65
C VAL A 82 -15.52 0.21 9.96
N THR A 83 -15.10 0.58 11.17
CA THR A 83 -14.90 1.98 11.58
C THR A 83 -13.42 2.33 11.47
N THR A 84 -13.09 3.49 10.91
CA THR A 84 -11.69 3.87 10.60
C THR A 84 -11.39 5.30 11.04
N GLN A 85 -10.16 5.54 11.50
CA GLN A 85 -9.69 6.86 11.91
C GLN A 85 -8.19 7.06 11.64
N GLY A 86 -7.82 8.14 10.96
CA GLY A 86 -6.42 8.56 10.82
C GLY A 86 -5.88 9.22 12.10
N SER A 87 -4.97 8.55 12.79
CA SER A 87 -4.37 8.98 14.08
C SER A 87 -2.83 8.88 14.12
N GLY A 88 -2.20 8.46 13.02
CA GLY A 88 -0.77 8.19 12.92
C GLY A 88 -0.41 6.74 13.24
N SER A 89 0.59 6.20 12.54
CA SER A 89 1.01 4.79 12.63
C SER A 89 1.49 4.40 14.03
N GLY A 90 2.05 5.34 14.80
CA GLY A 90 2.39 5.12 16.21
C GLY A 90 1.17 4.86 17.09
N ALA A 91 0.07 5.61 16.87
CA ALA A 91 -1.19 5.36 17.55
C ALA A 91 -1.82 4.03 17.12
N GLY A 92 -1.75 3.69 15.83
CA GLY A 92 -2.21 2.39 15.32
C GLY A 92 -1.49 1.21 15.97
N ILE A 93 -0.15 1.23 16.00
CA ILE A 93 0.65 0.20 16.70
C ILE A 93 0.26 0.11 18.17
N SER A 94 0.22 1.24 18.88
CA SER A 94 -0.07 1.27 20.31
C SER A 94 -1.48 0.78 20.63
N GLN A 95 -2.49 1.15 19.85
CA GLN A 95 -3.88 0.78 20.11
C GLN A 95 -4.17 -0.68 19.74
N ALA A 96 -3.54 -1.21 18.69
CA ALA A 96 -3.58 -2.64 18.40
C ALA A 96 -2.88 -3.46 19.50
N ALA A 97 -1.74 -2.97 20.00
CA ALA A 97 -0.98 -3.62 21.06
C ALA A 97 -1.73 -3.70 22.40
N THR A 98 -2.56 -2.71 22.72
CA THR A 98 -3.41 -2.69 23.92
C THR A 98 -4.77 -3.37 23.71
N GLY A 99 -5.11 -3.76 22.47
CA GLY A 99 -6.42 -4.32 22.12
C GLY A 99 -7.56 -3.29 22.11
N ALA A 100 -7.25 -2.00 22.07
CA ALA A 100 -8.24 -0.93 21.96
C ALA A 100 -8.94 -0.91 20.59
N VAL A 101 -8.24 -1.38 19.55
CA VAL A 101 -8.79 -1.58 18.20
C VAL A 101 -8.49 -2.98 17.68
N ASN A 102 -9.30 -3.46 16.74
CA ASN A 102 -9.02 -4.73 16.05
C ASN A 102 -7.85 -4.61 15.07
N ILE A 103 -7.72 -3.45 14.42
CA ILE A 103 -6.72 -3.19 13.38
C ILE A 103 -6.01 -1.87 13.68
N GLY A 104 -4.69 -1.93 13.86
CA GLY A 104 -3.83 -0.76 13.85
C GLY A 104 -3.24 -0.55 12.46
N ALA A 105 -3.59 0.50 11.71
CA ALA A 105 -2.90 0.78 10.45
C ALA A 105 -1.50 1.35 10.71
N SER A 106 -0.49 0.85 10.00
CA SER A 106 0.88 1.34 10.12
C SER A 106 1.69 1.20 8.83
N ASP A 107 2.42 2.26 8.48
CA ASP A 107 3.41 2.25 7.38
C ASP A 107 4.79 1.72 7.86
N ALA A 108 4.92 1.46 9.16
CA ALA A 108 6.07 0.88 9.82
C ALA A 108 5.77 -0.55 10.29
N TYR A 109 6.70 -1.47 10.03
CA TYR A 109 6.63 -2.80 10.62
C TYR A 109 6.93 -2.75 12.13
N LEU A 110 6.48 -3.76 12.87
CA LEU A 110 6.78 -3.87 14.31
C LEU A 110 8.28 -4.07 14.51
N SER A 111 8.87 -3.35 15.47
CA SER A 111 10.25 -3.61 15.84
C SER A 111 10.38 -4.95 16.59
N PRO A 112 11.58 -5.53 16.67
CA PRO A 112 11.84 -6.67 17.56
C PRO A 112 11.43 -6.41 19.01
N GLY A 113 11.55 -5.16 19.48
CA GLY A 113 11.11 -4.75 20.81
C GLY A 113 9.59 -4.82 20.97
N ASP A 114 8.84 -4.32 19.99
CA ASP A 114 7.37 -4.36 20.00
C ASP A 114 6.86 -5.80 19.99
N MET A 115 7.42 -6.65 19.11
CA MET A 115 7.07 -8.08 19.04
C MET A 115 7.40 -8.83 20.33
N ALA A 116 8.49 -8.48 21.01
CA ALA A 116 8.87 -9.09 22.28
C ALA A 116 7.97 -8.63 23.44
N ALA A 117 7.57 -7.35 23.46
CA ALA A 117 6.71 -6.77 24.48
C ALA A 117 5.25 -7.22 24.35
N HIS A 118 4.76 -7.43 23.12
CA HIS A 118 3.37 -7.74 22.83
C HIS A 118 3.25 -9.08 22.10
N ARG A 119 3.22 -10.17 22.88
CA ARG A 119 3.07 -11.53 22.32
C ARG A 119 1.78 -11.64 21.51
N GLY A 120 1.89 -12.22 20.31
CA GLY A 120 0.78 -12.40 19.38
C GLY A 120 0.49 -11.18 18.50
N LEU A 121 1.14 -10.04 18.73
CA LEU A 121 1.04 -8.90 17.82
C LEU A 121 1.85 -9.16 16.54
N MET A 122 1.23 -8.92 15.40
CA MET A 122 1.82 -9.15 14.08
C MET A 122 1.48 -8.01 13.11
N ASN A 123 2.37 -7.77 12.14
CA ASN A 123 2.14 -6.85 11.03
C ASN A 123 1.84 -7.64 9.75
N ILE A 124 0.69 -7.39 9.12
CA ILE A 124 0.24 -8.09 7.91
C ILE A 124 0.23 -7.08 6.77
N ALA A 125 1.05 -7.32 5.73
CA ALA A 125 1.12 -6.43 4.57
C ALA A 125 -0.20 -6.45 3.78
N LEU A 126 -0.68 -5.27 3.38
CA LEU A 126 -1.96 -5.06 2.69
C LEU A 126 -1.81 -4.53 1.26
N ALA A 127 -0.92 -3.55 1.09
CA ALA A 127 -0.63 -2.89 -0.19
C ALA A 127 0.82 -2.38 -0.17
N ILE A 128 1.29 -1.84 -1.29
CA ILE A 128 2.55 -1.09 -1.37
C ILE A 128 2.22 0.38 -1.58
N SER A 129 2.78 1.26 -0.76
CA SER A 129 2.72 2.70 -0.96
C SER A 129 4.13 3.28 -1.16
N ALA A 130 4.20 4.61 -1.26
CA ALA A 130 5.42 5.36 -1.42
C ALA A 130 5.29 6.74 -0.77
N GLN A 131 6.42 7.43 -0.66
CA GLN A 131 6.48 8.77 -0.09
C GLN A 131 7.35 9.68 -0.96
N GLN A 132 6.82 10.85 -1.32
CA GLN A 132 7.55 11.91 -1.99
C GLN A 132 8.14 12.92 -1.01
N VAL A 133 9.02 13.78 -1.54
CA VAL A 133 9.40 15.03 -0.90
C VAL A 133 8.79 16.16 -1.70
N ASN A 134 7.92 16.93 -1.06
CA ASN A 134 7.39 18.17 -1.59
C ASN A 134 8.20 19.38 -1.13
N TYR A 135 8.15 20.46 -1.91
CA TYR A 135 8.76 21.74 -1.56
C TYR A 135 7.96 22.91 -2.08
N ASN A 136 8.06 24.05 -1.40
CA ASN A 136 7.39 25.29 -1.81
C ASN A 136 8.40 26.29 -2.35
N LEU A 137 8.61 26.29 -3.67
CA LEU A 137 9.50 27.23 -4.37
C LEU A 137 8.77 27.87 -5.56
N PRO A 138 8.00 28.94 -5.32
CA PRO A 138 7.33 29.65 -6.40
C PRO A 138 8.36 30.11 -7.45
N GLY A 139 8.11 29.76 -8.71
CA GLY A 139 9.02 30.05 -9.83
C GLY A 139 10.00 28.93 -10.20
N VAL A 140 10.09 27.85 -9.41
CA VAL A 140 10.81 26.61 -9.80
C VAL A 140 9.81 25.59 -10.30
N HIS A 141 9.73 25.42 -11.63
CA HIS A 141 8.73 24.56 -12.27
C HIS A 141 9.25 23.13 -12.56
N GLN A 142 10.56 22.91 -12.48
CA GLN A 142 11.16 21.59 -12.67
C GLN A 142 11.11 20.79 -11.37
N HIS A 143 10.96 19.47 -11.49
CA HIS A 143 11.19 18.54 -10.39
C HIS A 143 12.65 18.56 -9.98
N LEU A 144 12.94 19.11 -8.79
CA LEU A 144 14.29 19.15 -8.24
C LEU A 144 14.78 17.74 -7.92
N ARG A 145 16.06 17.50 -8.18
CA ARG A 145 16.78 16.31 -7.75
C ARG A 145 17.24 16.52 -6.31
N LEU A 146 16.86 15.61 -5.42
CA LEU A 146 17.29 15.57 -4.02
C LEU A 146 17.72 14.15 -3.65
N ASN A 147 18.67 14.01 -2.73
CA ASN A 147 19.09 12.71 -2.19
C ASN A 147 19.13 12.77 -0.67
N GLY A 148 19.25 11.62 -0.02
CA GLY A 148 19.21 11.51 1.44
C GLY A 148 20.31 12.30 2.14
N LYS A 149 21.50 12.46 1.55
CA LYS A 149 22.57 13.30 2.12
C LYS A 149 22.23 14.80 2.10
N VAL A 150 21.68 15.29 0.98
CA VAL A 150 21.24 16.68 0.86
C VAL A 150 20.06 16.94 1.80
N LEU A 151 19.08 16.06 1.84
CA LEU A 151 17.93 16.17 2.74
C LEU A 151 18.36 16.11 4.21
N ALA A 152 19.24 15.18 4.59
CA ALA A 152 19.81 15.14 5.94
C ALA A 152 20.50 16.46 6.31
N ALA A 153 21.26 17.05 5.38
CA ALA A 153 21.92 18.33 5.60
C ALA A 153 20.94 19.51 5.74
N MET A 154 19.81 19.50 5.02
CA MET A 154 18.69 20.46 5.16
C MET A 154 18.03 20.34 6.53
N TYR A 155 17.63 19.12 6.92
CA TYR A 155 16.98 18.86 8.21
C TYR A 155 17.94 19.04 9.41
N ARG A 156 19.26 19.00 9.19
CA ARG A 156 20.29 19.36 10.20
C ARG A 156 20.67 20.86 10.18
N GLY A 157 20.09 21.66 9.29
CA GLY A 157 20.33 23.10 9.21
C GLY A 157 21.73 23.49 8.71
N THR A 158 22.46 22.54 8.11
CA THR A 158 23.75 22.83 7.48
C THR A 158 23.60 23.29 6.04
N ILE A 159 22.52 22.87 5.36
CA ILE A 159 21.98 23.54 4.16
C ILE A 159 20.89 24.47 4.65
N LYS A 160 21.06 25.78 4.45
CA LYS A 160 20.16 26.80 4.99
C LYS A 160 19.32 27.52 3.94
N THR A 161 19.75 27.46 2.68
CA THR A 161 19.11 28.14 1.56
C THR A 161 19.03 27.20 0.36
N TRP A 162 18.03 27.39 -0.50
CA TRP A 162 17.81 26.53 -1.65
C TRP A 162 18.87 26.66 -2.74
N HIS A 163 19.63 27.76 -2.76
CA HIS A 163 20.75 27.95 -3.68
C HIS A 163 22.06 27.27 -3.24
N ASP A 164 22.08 26.55 -2.10
CA ASP A 164 23.30 25.92 -1.57
C ASP A 164 24.04 25.11 -2.64
N PRO A 165 25.38 25.21 -2.75
CA PRO A 165 26.16 24.53 -3.79
C PRO A 165 25.91 23.02 -3.86
N ARG A 166 25.55 22.37 -2.76
CA ARG A 166 25.21 20.93 -2.72
C ARG A 166 23.90 20.61 -3.42
N ILE A 167 22.89 21.50 -3.34
CA ILE A 167 21.64 21.37 -4.10
C ILE A 167 21.90 21.69 -5.58
N ALA A 168 22.63 22.77 -5.86
CA ALA A 168 22.96 23.20 -7.22
C ALA A 168 23.76 22.14 -7.98
N ALA A 169 24.72 21.46 -7.32
CA ALA A 169 25.55 20.43 -7.94
C ALA A 169 24.75 19.25 -8.50
N ILE A 170 23.62 18.89 -7.89
CA ILE A 170 22.75 17.81 -8.36
C ILE A 170 21.60 18.30 -9.25
N ASN A 171 21.52 19.62 -9.49
CA ASN A 171 20.53 20.29 -10.33
C ASN A 171 21.19 21.25 -11.36
N PRO A 172 22.11 20.75 -12.22
CA PRO A 172 22.88 21.61 -13.11
C PRO A 172 21.97 22.39 -14.06
N GLY A 173 22.22 23.70 -14.17
CA GLY A 173 21.49 24.60 -15.06
C GLY A 173 20.16 25.15 -14.49
N LEU A 174 19.74 24.74 -13.30
CA LEU A 174 18.57 25.35 -12.64
C LEU A 174 18.98 26.61 -11.87
N GLN A 175 18.16 27.65 -12.00
CA GLN A 175 18.27 28.87 -11.19
C GLN A 175 17.56 28.63 -9.85
N LEU A 176 18.35 28.36 -8.81
CA LEU A 176 17.82 28.11 -7.47
C LEU A 176 17.78 29.42 -6.67
N PRO A 177 16.67 29.73 -5.97
CA PRO A 177 16.54 30.98 -5.24
C PRO A 177 17.32 30.95 -3.92
N ASP A 178 17.67 32.13 -3.42
CA ASP A 178 18.24 32.29 -2.07
C ASP A 178 17.17 32.20 -0.94
N THR A 179 16.05 31.54 -1.23
CA THR A 179 15.00 31.31 -0.23
C THR A 179 15.54 30.43 0.90
N PRO A 180 15.33 30.79 2.18
CA PRO A 180 15.68 29.94 3.30
C PRO A 180 14.97 28.58 3.23
N VAL A 181 15.63 27.53 3.70
CA VAL A 181 15.05 26.18 3.83
C VAL A 181 14.26 26.11 5.14
N VAL A 182 13.01 25.65 5.05
CA VAL A 182 12.09 25.47 6.19
C VAL A 182 11.74 23.97 6.27
N PRO A 183 12.48 23.16 7.05
CA PRO A 183 12.25 21.72 7.09
C PRO A 183 11.03 21.39 7.97
N LEU A 184 9.98 20.84 7.37
CA LEU A 184 8.81 20.35 8.09
C LEU A 184 8.98 18.87 8.45
N HIS A 185 8.55 18.51 9.66
CA HIS A 185 8.48 17.12 10.11
C HIS A 185 7.12 16.85 10.74
N ARG A 186 6.75 15.57 10.88
CA ARG A 186 5.54 15.19 11.60
C ARG A 186 5.72 15.41 13.10
N SER A 187 4.67 15.90 13.77
CA SER A 187 4.63 16.06 15.23
C SER A 187 4.06 14.83 15.95
N ASP A 188 3.28 14.02 15.25
CA ASP A 188 2.70 12.77 15.73
C ASP A 188 3.56 11.55 15.37
N GLY A 189 3.35 10.42 16.07
CA GLY A 189 4.04 9.16 15.78
C GLY A 189 3.64 8.62 14.40
N SER A 190 4.54 8.70 13.42
CA SER A 190 4.20 8.58 12.01
C SER A 190 5.07 7.55 11.27
N GLY A 191 4.45 6.70 10.45
CA GLY A 191 5.18 5.80 9.57
C GLY A 191 5.82 6.55 8.39
N SER A 192 5.25 7.68 7.96
CA SER A 192 5.93 8.61 7.05
C SER A 192 7.27 9.09 7.63
N THR A 193 7.33 9.44 8.93
CA THR A 193 8.60 9.76 9.60
C THR A 193 9.57 8.59 9.57
N PHE A 194 9.09 7.38 9.86
CA PHE A 194 9.90 6.16 9.84
C PHE A 194 10.53 5.89 8.48
N GLN A 195 9.76 6.01 7.39
CA GLN A 195 10.24 5.84 6.02
C GLN A 195 11.28 6.90 5.65
N PHE A 196 10.96 8.18 5.89
CA PHE A 196 11.84 9.30 5.55
C PHE A 196 13.18 9.19 6.27
N THR A 197 13.13 8.97 7.59
CA THR A 197 14.34 8.90 8.42
C THR A 197 15.16 7.64 8.17
N GLN A 198 14.54 6.54 7.73
CA GLN A 198 15.29 5.39 7.19
C GLN A 198 16.02 5.73 5.90
N TYR A 199 15.40 6.49 4.99
CA TYR A 199 16.02 6.91 3.75
C TYR A 199 17.23 7.83 4.02
N LEU A 200 17.07 8.79 4.93
CA LEU A 200 18.18 9.63 5.41
C LEU A 200 19.29 8.77 6.03
N SER A 201 18.95 7.87 6.95
CA SER A 201 19.90 7.00 7.64
C SER A 201 20.68 6.07 6.70
N LYS A 202 20.00 5.51 5.68
CA LYS A 202 20.64 4.59 4.72
C LYS A 202 21.57 5.31 3.75
N GLN A 203 21.26 6.54 3.35
CA GLN A 203 22.10 7.31 2.43
C GLN A 203 23.16 8.16 3.13
N ASP A 204 22.99 8.46 4.42
CA ASP A 204 23.94 9.15 5.27
C ASP A 204 24.23 8.35 6.57
N PRO A 205 24.85 7.15 6.46
CA PRO A 205 25.02 6.24 7.60
C PRO A 205 25.92 6.81 8.69
N ASP A 206 26.93 7.61 8.34
CA ASP A 206 27.85 8.22 9.31
C ASP A 206 27.35 9.54 9.90
N GLY A 207 26.37 10.19 9.25
CA GLY A 207 25.73 11.40 9.73
C GLY A 207 24.40 11.11 10.39
N TRP A 208 23.29 11.23 9.64
CA TRP A 208 21.93 10.99 10.14
C TRP A 208 21.75 9.58 10.73
N GLY A 209 22.35 8.56 10.10
CA GLY A 209 22.24 7.17 10.53
C GLY A 209 22.80 6.89 11.93
N ARG A 210 23.81 7.66 12.37
CA ARG A 210 24.31 7.61 13.76
C ARG A 210 23.41 8.36 14.72
N SER A 211 22.92 9.52 14.31
CA SER A 211 22.02 10.35 15.10
C SER A 211 21.29 11.34 14.19
N PRO A 212 19.96 11.47 14.29
CA PRO A 212 19.09 10.84 15.29
C PRO A 212 18.61 9.42 14.91
N GLY A 213 19.06 8.87 13.77
CA GLY A 213 18.59 7.57 13.29
C GLY A 213 17.18 7.62 12.71
N PHE A 214 16.42 6.55 12.89
CA PHE A 214 15.06 6.40 12.34
C PHE A 214 14.08 5.84 13.36
N GLY A 215 12.80 6.16 13.19
CA GLY A 215 11.72 5.78 14.09
C GLY A 215 10.40 6.40 13.66
N THR A 216 9.30 5.94 14.25
CA THR A 216 7.99 6.61 14.10
C THR A 216 7.96 7.96 14.81
N THR A 217 8.78 8.10 15.85
CA THR A 217 9.13 9.38 16.50
C THR A 217 10.65 9.50 16.51
N VAL A 218 11.16 10.66 16.12
CA VAL A 218 12.58 10.96 16.02
C VAL A 218 12.83 12.36 16.57
N ASP A 219 13.92 12.53 17.31
CA ASP A 219 14.35 13.84 17.81
C ASP A 219 14.96 14.66 16.65
N PHE A 220 14.09 15.28 15.85
CA PHE A 220 14.51 16.15 14.76
C PHE A 220 15.36 17.31 15.27
N PRO A 221 16.48 17.66 14.60
CA PRO A 221 17.30 18.80 15.00
C PRO A 221 16.49 20.10 15.06
N ALA A 222 16.62 20.83 16.17
CA ALA A 222 16.00 22.14 16.35
C ALA A 222 16.75 23.20 15.53
N VAL A 223 16.40 23.31 14.24
CA VAL A 223 16.99 24.27 13.30
C VAL A 223 16.03 25.44 13.05
N PRO A 224 16.54 26.63 12.70
CA PRO A 224 15.67 27.78 12.42
C PRO A 224 14.63 27.45 11.35
N GLY A 225 13.36 27.73 11.64
CA GLY A 225 12.24 27.49 10.74
C GLY A 225 11.71 26.05 10.73
N ALA A 226 12.30 25.10 11.46
CA ALA A 226 11.71 23.77 11.58
C ALA A 226 10.34 23.83 12.26
N LEU A 227 9.35 23.14 11.70
CA LEU A 227 7.98 23.06 12.25
C LEU A 227 7.50 21.61 12.28
N GLY A 228 6.70 21.29 13.30
CA GLY A 228 6.04 20.01 13.47
C GLY A 228 4.58 20.07 13.04
N GLU A 229 4.17 19.24 12.08
CA GLU A 229 2.80 19.18 11.54
C GLU A 229 2.12 17.85 11.91
N ASN A 230 0.83 17.87 12.23
CA ASN A 230 0.10 16.66 12.66
C ASN A 230 -0.66 16.03 11.48
N GLY A 231 -0.24 14.84 11.05
CA GLY A 231 -0.82 14.18 9.89
C GLY A 231 -0.25 14.63 8.54
N ASP A 232 -0.40 13.80 7.51
CA ASP A 232 0.06 14.11 6.15
C ASP A 232 -0.64 15.33 5.53
N GLY A 233 -1.93 15.51 5.81
CA GLY A 233 -2.67 16.69 5.35
C GLY A 233 -2.07 18.00 5.89
N ALA A 234 -1.68 18.02 7.16
CA ALA A 234 -1.03 19.19 7.76
C ALA A 234 0.37 19.44 7.19
N MET A 235 1.12 18.39 6.83
CA MET A 235 2.41 18.55 6.11
C MET A 235 2.20 19.26 4.77
N VAL A 236 1.14 18.91 4.01
CA VAL A 236 0.81 19.59 2.75
C VAL A 236 0.44 21.05 2.99
N THR A 237 -0.50 21.33 3.90
CA THR A 237 -0.96 22.70 4.15
C THR A 237 0.12 23.57 4.79
N GLY A 238 0.90 23.02 5.70
CA GLY A 238 2.04 23.69 6.32
C GLY A 238 3.11 24.02 5.28
N CYS A 239 3.36 23.12 4.33
CA CYS A 239 4.32 23.40 3.26
C CYS A 239 3.83 24.48 2.31
N ALA A 240 2.54 24.44 1.94
CA ALA A 240 1.92 25.46 1.09
C ALA A 240 1.95 26.85 1.74
N ALA A 241 1.80 26.93 3.07
CA ALA A 241 1.81 28.18 3.81
C ALA A 241 3.22 28.82 3.94
N ASN A 242 4.30 28.05 3.75
CA ASN A 242 5.66 28.50 4.03
C ASN A 242 6.57 28.37 2.79
N PRO A 243 6.75 29.44 1.99
CA PRO A 243 7.75 29.46 0.92
C PRO A 243 9.14 29.10 1.46
N GLY A 244 9.84 28.22 0.76
CA GLY A 244 11.09 27.60 1.22
C GLY A 244 10.91 26.28 1.98
N CYS A 245 9.66 25.86 2.24
CA CYS A 245 9.38 24.57 2.86
C CYS A 245 9.99 23.40 2.09
N VAL A 246 10.49 22.41 2.84
CA VAL A 246 10.66 21.02 2.41
C VAL A 246 9.89 20.09 3.36
N ALA A 247 9.09 19.19 2.81
CA ALA A 247 8.23 18.28 3.55
C ALA A 247 8.23 16.88 2.92
N TYR A 248 8.20 15.83 3.74
CA TYR A 248 7.93 14.47 3.28
C TYR A 248 6.44 14.15 3.43
N THR A 249 5.82 13.61 2.39
CA THR A 249 4.36 13.40 2.29
C THR A 249 4.11 12.10 1.53
N SER A 250 3.03 11.40 1.85
CA SER A 250 2.67 10.18 1.13
C SER A 250 2.16 10.45 -0.27
N VAL A 251 2.28 9.45 -1.15
CA VAL A 251 1.71 9.52 -2.51
C VAL A 251 0.19 9.66 -2.49
N GLY A 252 -0.50 9.23 -1.43
CA GLY A 252 -1.93 9.49 -1.26
C GLY A 252 -2.29 10.98 -1.11
N SER A 253 -1.32 11.82 -0.78
CA SER A 253 -1.47 13.29 -0.71
C SER A 253 -0.91 14.02 -1.93
N LEU A 254 -0.47 13.30 -2.97
CA LEU A 254 0.16 13.89 -4.16
C LEU A 254 -0.78 14.89 -4.85
N ASP A 255 -2.03 14.50 -5.10
CA ASP A 255 -3.01 15.35 -5.77
C ASP A 255 -3.31 16.62 -4.96
N ALA A 256 -3.38 16.51 -3.63
CA ALA A 256 -3.58 17.65 -2.74
C ALA A 256 -2.36 18.59 -2.74
N ALA A 257 -1.14 18.05 -2.77
CA ALA A 257 0.08 18.83 -2.88
C ALA A 257 0.16 19.58 -4.22
N ASP A 258 -0.19 18.91 -5.31
CA ASP A 258 -0.23 19.50 -6.66
C ASP A 258 -1.27 20.62 -6.75
N GLN A 259 -2.46 20.43 -6.15
CA GLN A 259 -3.50 21.47 -6.08
C GLN A 259 -3.04 22.72 -5.30
N GLN A 260 -2.14 22.56 -4.32
CA GLN A 260 -1.54 23.66 -3.57
C GLN A 260 -0.32 24.28 -4.29
N GLY A 261 0.04 23.78 -5.48
CA GLY A 261 1.17 24.28 -6.27
C GLY A 261 2.54 23.90 -5.69
N LEU A 262 2.61 22.85 -4.87
CA LEU A 262 3.88 22.37 -4.33
C LEU A 262 4.68 21.64 -5.42
N GLY A 263 6.00 21.81 -5.40
CA GLY A 263 6.90 21.00 -6.22
C GLY A 263 7.02 19.58 -5.70
N GLU A 264 7.26 18.61 -6.59
CA GLU A 264 7.54 17.20 -6.29
C GLU A 264 9.01 16.90 -6.63
N ALA A 265 9.80 16.38 -5.69
CA ALA A 265 11.21 16.08 -5.93
C ALA A 265 11.42 14.72 -6.59
N LYS A 266 12.42 14.63 -7.49
CA LYS A 266 13.03 13.37 -7.89
C LYS A 266 14.02 12.92 -6.82
N LEU A 267 13.83 11.74 -6.25
CA LEU A 267 14.70 11.20 -5.21
C LEU A 267 15.77 10.28 -5.78
N GLY A 268 17.01 10.48 -5.32
CA GLY A 268 18.15 9.65 -5.67
C GLY A 268 18.09 8.26 -5.02
N ASN A 269 18.26 7.18 -5.78
CA ASN A 269 18.39 5.83 -5.23
C ASN A 269 19.86 5.39 -5.08
N ALA A 270 20.07 4.18 -4.55
CA ALA A 270 21.40 3.60 -4.35
C ALA A 270 22.22 3.43 -5.65
N SER A 271 21.54 3.37 -6.79
CA SER A 271 22.12 3.24 -8.12
C SER A 271 22.41 4.58 -8.81
N GLY A 272 22.23 5.70 -8.10
CA GLY A 272 22.51 7.05 -8.60
C GLY A 272 21.45 7.61 -9.55
N GLN A 273 20.30 6.93 -9.70
CA GLN A 273 19.18 7.43 -10.50
C GLN A 273 18.26 8.31 -9.66
N TYR A 274 17.68 9.35 -10.28
CA TYR A 274 16.74 10.27 -9.65
C TYR A 274 15.34 10.09 -10.23
N LEU A 275 14.42 9.59 -9.41
CA LEU A 275 13.13 9.06 -9.86
C LEU A 275 11.97 9.77 -9.16
N LEU A 276 10.82 9.86 -9.84
CA LEU A 276 9.53 10.21 -9.21
C LEU A 276 8.83 8.93 -8.71
N PRO A 277 7.96 9.00 -7.69
CA PRO A 277 7.18 7.87 -7.20
C PRO A 277 5.99 7.61 -8.13
N LYS A 278 6.25 6.97 -9.27
CA LYS A 278 5.20 6.58 -10.23
C LYS A 278 5.04 5.06 -10.19
N ALA A 279 3.89 4.56 -10.64
CA ALA A 279 3.57 3.14 -10.60
C ALA A 279 4.70 2.23 -11.15
N LYS A 280 5.38 2.64 -12.24
CA LYS A 280 6.53 1.91 -12.80
C LYS A 280 7.71 1.83 -11.83
N THR A 281 8.11 2.94 -11.21
CA THR A 281 9.30 3.00 -10.34
C THR A 281 9.04 2.39 -8.97
N ILE A 282 7.81 2.48 -8.47
CA ILE A 282 7.38 1.80 -7.23
C ILE A 282 7.41 0.28 -7.43
N ARG A 283 6.83 -0.23 -8.52
CA ARG A 283 6.86 -1.67 -8.84
C ARG A 283 8.27 -2.19 -9.09
N ALA A 284 9.11 -1.41 -9.76
CA ALA A 284 10.52 -1.76 -9.97
C ALA A 284 11.26 -1.93 -8.64
N ALA A 285 11.07 -1.03 -7.68
CA ALA A 285 11.64 -1.16 -6.34
C ALA A 285 11.08 -2.38 -5.60
N ALA A 286 9.76 -2.60 -5.63
CA ALA A 286 9.13 -3.69 -4.89
C ALA A 286 9.54 -5.09 -5.37
N THR A 287 9.81 -5.25 -6.67
CA THR A 287 10.17 -6.55 -7.28
C THR A 287 11.44 -7.15 -6.65
N ASP A 288 12.42 -6.31 -6.32
CA ASP A 288 13.69 -6.75 -5.71
C ASP A 288 13.51 -7.28 -4.28
N PHE A 289 12.49 -6.82 -3.56
CA PHE A 289 12.22 -7.25 -2.18
C PHE A 289 11.28 -8.46 -2.11
N ALA A 290 10.49 -8.72 -3.15
CA ALA A 290 9.43 -9.75 -3.11
C ALA A 290 9.92 -11.16 -2.76
N SER A 291 11.17 -11.51 -3.11
CA SER A 291 11.78 -12.80 -2.80
C SER A 291 12.52 -12.84 -1.45
N THR A 292 12.77 -11.68 -0.85
CA THR A 292 13.47 -11.53 0.43
C THR A 292 12.55 -11.10 1.58
N THR A 293 11.28 -10.83 1.30
CA THR A 293 10.25 -10.59 2.33
C THR A 293 10.19 -11.77 3.31
N PRO A 294 10.42 -11.54 4.61
CA PRO A 294 10.41 -12.59 5.62
C PRO A 294 8.98 -13.06 5.92
N ALA A 295 8.84 -14.20 6.58
CA ALA A 295 7.53 -14.79 6.91
C ALA A 295 6.66 -13.88 7.80
N ASN A 296 7.27 -13.11 8.70
CA ASN A 296 6.58 -12.11 9.53
C ASN A 296 6.39 -10.76 8.81
N GLN A 297 6.80 -10.66 7.55
CA GLN A 297 6.71 -9.51 6.67
C GLN A 297 7.39 -8.22 7.18
N ALA A 298 8.12 -8.27 8.29
CA ALA A 298 8.82 -7.11 8.85
C ALA A 298 10.11 -6.84 8.06
N ILE A 299 10.03 -6.00 7.03
CA ILE A 299 11.14 -5.65 6.14
C ILE A 299 11.11 -4.16 5.76
N SER A 300 12.30 -3.58 5.61
CA SER A 300 12.49 -2.26 5.00
C SER A 300 12.70 -2.38 3.50
N LEU A 301 11.89 -1.68 2.72
CA LEU A 301 11.99 -1.58 1.26
C LEU A 301 12.69 -0.28 0.83
N ILE A 302 13.32 0.42 1.79
CA ILE A 302 13.91 1.73 1.59
C ILE A 302 15.30 1.62 0.94
N ASN A 303 15.52 2.45 -0.08
CA ASN A 303 16.76 2.59 -0.83
C ASN A 303 17.27 1.26 -1.40
N GLY A 304 16.37 0.50 -2.04
CA GLY A 304 16.67 -0.77 -2.69
C GLY A 304 17.65 -0.67 -3.87
N PRO A 305 18.14 -1.81 -4.38
CA PRO A 305 19.20 -1.83 -5.39
C PRO A 305 18.72 -1.57 -6.82
N ALA A 306 17.43 -1.79 -7.13
CA ALA A 306 16.85 -1.55 -8.46
C ALA A 306 17.25 -0.18 -9.04
N ALA A 307 17.90 -0.18 -10.20
CA ALA A 307 18.30 1.06 -10.88
C ALA A 307 17.10 1.96 -11.20
N ASP A 308 15.98 1.38 -11.63
CA ASP A 308 14.73 2.10 -11.91
C ASP A 308 13.77 2.12 -10.70
N GLY A 309 14.23 1.69 -9.53
CA GLY A 309 13.43 1.60 -8.31
C GLY A 309 13.39 2.91 -7.53
N TYR A 310 12.18 3.36 -7.20
CA TYR A 310 11.98 4.52 -6.33
C TYR A 310 12.50 4.23 -4.90
N PRO A 311 13.22 5.15 -4.24
CA PRO A 311 13.95 4.82 -3.02
C PRO A 311 13.12 4.83 -1.73
N ILE A 312 11.90 5.36 -1.73
CA ILE A 312 11.04 5.40 -0.53
C ILE A 312 9.71 4.72 -0.84
N ILE A 313 9.69 3.41 -0.67
CA ILE A 313 8.49 2.57 -0.76
C ILE A 313 8.35 1.72 0.51
N ASN A 314 7.15 1.23 0.78
CA ASN A 314 6.88 0.39 1.95
C ASN A 314 5.70 -0.55 1.70
N TYR A 315 5.58 -1.56 2.55
CA TYR A 315 4.28 -2.21 2.75
C TYR A 315 3.43 -1.39 3.71
N GLU A 316 2.15 -1.31 3.40
CA GLU A 316 1.10 -0.88 4.32
C GLU A 316 0.71 -2.06 5.20
N TYR A 317 0.76 -1.91 6.52
CA TYR A 317 0.49 -3.01 7.44
C TYR A 317 -0.82 -2.83 8.21
N ALA A 318 -1.58 -3.92 8.32
CA ALA A 318 -2.50 -4.13 9.44
C ALA A 318 -1.72 -4.72 10.61
N ILE A 319 -1.62 -3.98 11.71
CA ILE A 319 -1.15 -4.46 13.00
C ILE A 319 -2.34 -5.08 13.72
N VAL A 320 -2.26 -6.37 14.01
CA VAL A 320 -3.35 -7.12 14.65
C VAL A 320 -2.80 -8.05 15.72
N ASN A 321 -3.61 -8.36 16.73
CA ASN A 321 -3.31 -9.45 17.65
C ASN A 321 -3.81 -10.79 17.06
N SER A 322 -3.01 -11.85 17.20
CA SER A 322 -3.38 -13.20 16.78
C SER A 322 -4.55 -13.79 17.58
N THR A 323 -4.92 -13.20 18.71
CA THR A 323 -6.09 -13.58 19.51
C THR A 323 -7.08 -12.42 19.55
N GLN A 324 -8.31 -12.68 19.13
CA GLN A 324 -9.43 -11.74 19.19
C GLN A 324 -10.34 -12.07 20.38
N THR A 325 -11.31 -11.20 20.65
CA THR A 325 -12.22 -11.32 21.79
C THR A 325 -13.10 -12.57 21.75
N ASP A 326 -13.44 -13.02 20.54
CA ASP A 326 -14.30 -14.17 20.30
C ASP A 326 -14.09 -14.72 18.87
N GLY A 327 -14.57 -15.93 18.64
CA GLY A 327 -14.47 -16.62 17.35
C GLY A 327 -15.19 -15.92 16.19
N ALA A 328 -16.26 -15.17 16.43
CA ALA A 328 -16.97 -14.45 15.37
C ALA A 328 -16.16 -13.25 14.89
N THR A 329 -15.59 -12.48 15.82
CA THR A 329 -14.66 -11.38 15.54
C THR A 329 -13.41 -11.90 14.82
N ALA A 330 -12.82 -13.01 15.29
CA ALA A 330 -11.68 -13.64 14.62
C ALA A 330 -12.00 -14.06 13.17
N GLN A 331 -13.14 -14.73 12.95
CA GLN A 331 -13.56 -15.12 11.60
C GLN A 331 -13.78 -13.94 10.68
N THR A 332 -14.48 -12.90 11.15
CA THR A 332 -14.76 -11.69 10.38
C THR A 332 -13.49 -10.90 10.08
N LEU A 333 -12.57 -10.77 11.05
CA LEU A 333 -11.28 -10.12 10.82
C LEU A 333 -10.45 -10.85 9.76
N ARG A 334 -10.38 -12.19 9.82
CA ARG A 334 -9.73 -13.00 8.77
C ARG A 334 -10.37 -12.77 7.40
N ALA A 335 -11.69 -12.79 7.35
CA ALA A 335 -12.44 -12.60 6.11
C ALA A 335 -12.19 -11.21 5.49
N PHE A 336 -12.18 -10.16 6.32
CA PHE A 336 -11.92 -8.79 5.88
C PHE A 336 -10.48 -8.61 5.39
N LEU A 337 -9.48 -9.01 6.16
CA LEU A 337 -8.07 -8.86 5.76
C LEU A 337 -7.73 -9.69 4.51
N ARG A 338 -8.31 -10.90 4.39
CA ARG A 338 -8.16 -11.71 3.17
C ARG A 338 -8.77 -11.00 1.96
N TRP A 339 -9.97 -10.43 2.12
CA TRP A 339 -10.61 -9.64 1.07
C TRP A 339 -9.75 -8.42 0.68
N ALA A 340 -9.21 -7.69 1.66
CA ALA A 340 -8.37 -6.51 1.42
C ALA A 340 -7.13 -6.83 0.56
N VAL A 341 -6.43 -7.94 0.85
CA VAL A 341 -5.23 -8.36 0.07
C VAL A 341 -5.56 -9.10 -1.23
N THR A 342 -6.84 -9.26 -1.56
CA THR A 342 -7.30 -9.89 -2.79
C THR A 342 -8.19 -8.92 -3.57
N GLU A 343 -9.51 -9.00 -3.41
CA GLU A 343 -10.46 -8.11 -4.08
C GLU A 343 -10.24 -6.63 -3.76
N GLY A 344 -9.90 -6.29 -2.51
CA GLY A 344 -9.60 -4.92 -2.10
C GLY A 344 -8.30 -4.37 -2.71
N SER A 345 -7.44 -5.23 -3.25
CA SER A 345 -6.21 -4.85 -3.95
C SER A 345 -6.43 -4.52 -5.43
N ALA A 346 -7.68 -4.56 -5.90
CA ALA A 346 -8.02 -4.12 -7.25
C ALA A 346 -7.62 -2.66 -7.49
N LEU A 347 -7.15 -2.37 -8.71
CA LEU A 347 -6.70 -1.03 -9.10
C LEU A 347 -7.77 0.05 -8.93
N THR A 348 -9.06 -0.32 -8.99
CA THR A 348 -10.18 0.60 -8.71
C THR A 348 -10.13 1.21 -7.30
N PHE A 349 -9.50 0.53 -6.34
CA PHE A 349 -9.24 1.08 -5.00
C PHE A 349 -7.85 1.74 -4.92
N LEU A 350 -6.83 1.06 -5.45
CA LEU A 350 -5.43 1.46 -5.24
C LEU A 350 -4.99 2.67 -6.08
N ASP A 351 -5.48 2.82 -7.31
CA ASP A 351 -5.03 3.87 -8.23
C ASP A 351 -5.37 5.27 -7.72
N ASN A 352 -6.52 5.44 -7.04
CA ASN A 352 -6.93 6.73 -6.47
C ASN A 352 -5.95 7.23 -5.40
N MET A 353 -5.20 6.32 -4.77
CA MET A 353 -4.21 6.64 -3.73
C MET A 353 -2.77 6.48 -4.24
N HIS A 354 -2.60 6.22 -5.54
CA HIS A 354 -1.31 5.94 -6.19
C HIS A 354 -0.57 4.71 -5.63
N PHE A 355 -1.28 3.79 -4.97
CA PHE A 355 -0.70 2.58 -4.38
C PHE A 355 -0.50 1.48 -5.42
N GLN A 356 0.28 0.46 -5.05
CA GLN A 356 0.52 -0.72 -5.85
C GLN A 356 0.03 -1.97 -5.13
N PRO A 357 -0.50 -2.97 -5.86
CA PRO A 357 -0.87 -4.24 -5.26
C PRO A 357 0.38 -4.99 -4.77
N LEU A 358 0.20 -5.84 -3.76
CA LEU A 358 1.23 -6.76 -3.32
C LEU A 358 1.58 -7.75 -4.45
N PRO A 359 2.85 -8.15 -4.62
CA PRO A 359 3.21 -9.30 -5.45
C PRO A 359 2.54 -10.58 -4.94
N ASP A 360 2.20 -11.51 -5.83
CA ASP A 360 1.51 -12.77 -5.48
C ASP A 360 2.19 -13.54 -4.35
N SER A 361 3.54 -13.59 -4.33
CA SER A 361 4.29 -14.24 -3.25
C SER A 361 4.02 -13.61 -1.89
N VAL A 362 3.88 -12.30 -1.83
CA VAL A 362 3.62 -11.53 -0.61
C VAL A 362 2.15 -11.64 -0.21
N VAL A 363 1.22 -11.70 -1.17
CA VAL A 363 -0.19 -12.01 -0.90
C VAL A 363 -0.32 -13.37 -0.19
N GLN A 364 0.39 -14.40 -0.66
CA GLN A 364 0.38 -15.71 0.01
C GLN A 364 0.95 -15.65 1.43
N MET A 365 2.01 -14.86 1.65
CA MET A 365 2.55 -14.62 3.00
C MET A 365 1.53 -13.90 3.89
N SER A 366 0.83 -12.88 3.38
CA SER A 366 -0.21 -12.18 4.14
C SER A 366 -1.34 -13.12 4.50
N VAL A 367 -1.82 -13.94 3.55
CA VAL A 367 -2.84 -14.97 3.78
C VAL A 367 -2.39 -15.97 4.84
N ALA A 368 -1.11 -16.36 4.86
CA ALA A 368 -0.56 -17.26 5.87
C ALA A 368 -0.57 -16.61 7.28
N GLN A 369 -0.21 -15.33 7.39
CA GLN A 369 -0.30 -14.61 8.66
C GLN A 369 -1.76 -14.45 9.14
N ILE A 370 -2.67 -14.12 8.22
CA ILE A 370 -4.11 -13.97 8.51
C ILE A 370 -4.69 -15.27 9.09
N ALA A 371 -4.24 -16.43 8.60
CA ALA A 371 -4.71 -17.73 9.10
C ALA A 371 -4.37 -17.97 10.58
N ASN A 372 -3.40 -17.26 11.15
CA ASN A 372 -3.01 -17.38 12.56
C ASN A 372 -3.94 -16.62 13.52
N ILE A 373 -4.90 -15.83 13.02
CA ILE A 373 -5.87 -15.12 13.85
C ILE A 373 -6.89 -16.12 14.39
N SER A 374 -7.01 -16.21 15.71
CA SER A 374 -7.96 -17.04 16.47
C SER A 374 -8.76 -16.21 17.46
N GLY A 375 -9.77 -16.80 18.10
CA GLY A 375 -10.60 -16.16 19.12
C GLY A 375 -11.42 -17.17 19.90
#